data_AF-A0A9D6JPU4-F1
#
_entry.id   AF-A0A9D6JPU4-F1
#
_cell.length_a   1.000
_cell.length_b   1.000
_cell.length_c   1.000
_cell.angle_alpha   90.00
_cell.angle_beta   90.00
_cell.angle_gamma   90.00
#
_symmetry.space_group_name_H-M   'P 1'
#
loop_
_entity.id
_entity.type
_entity.pdbx_description
1 polymer ?
#
loop_
_entity_poly.entity_id
_entity_poly.type
_entity_poly.pdbx_seq_one_letter_code
_entity_poly.pdbx_strand_id
1 'polypeptide(L)'
;MKRRNWYWDIRVPYEKIKKVLLREDDPRFPAMAGVLLSRVRDPKEVFKLISPNAFCRRYRAIEKEILSDEWTKDKSLFWRAIFLRLVKELKEKGEKVRQPAIIKLDEFDRHLIEKVRQHRKNALMTQKELANFMGCTQQYISGIEKGREKISIEFLKKLAQVSREEINIVFGGN
;
A
#
# COMPACT_ATOMS: atom_id res chain seq x y z
N MET A 1 6.44 5.07 -41.81
CA MET A 1 5.39 5.51 -40.84
C MET A 1 6.09 6.02 -39.58
N LYS A 2 6.16 7.34 -39.35
CA LYS A 2 6.86 7.93 -38.18
C LYS A 2 6.19 7.42 -36.89
N ARG A 3 6.95 6.76 -36.00
CA ARG A 3 6.46 6.41 -34.65
C ARG A 3 6.00 7.72 -33.98
N ARG A 4 4.68 7.89 -33.79
CA ARG A 4 4.17 9.01 -32.99
C ARG A 4 4.71 8.82 -31.57
N ASN A 5 5.48 9.79 -31.10
CA ASN A 5 5.93 9.84 -29.72
C ASN A 5 4.71 9.79 -28.81
N TRP A 6 4.69 8.88 -27.82
CA TRP A 6 3.51 8.64 -26.99
C TRP A 6 3.02 9.88 -26.21
N TYR A 7 3.83 10.93 -26.12
CA TYR A 7 3.58 12.19 -25.41
C TYR A 7 3.16 13.37 -26.33
N TRP A 8 2.75 13.11 -27.57
CA TRP A 8 2.55 14.12 -28.62
C TRP A 8 1.51 15.22 -28.31
N ASP A 9 0.51 14.96 -27.46
CA ASP A 9 -0.53 15.89 -27.02
C ASP A 9 -0.30 16.45 -25.60
N ILE A 10 0.79 16.03 -24.95
CA ILE A 10 1.12 16.48 -23.61
C ILE A 10 1.80 17.84 -23.71
N ARG A 11 1.19 18.87 -23.12
CA ARG A 11 1.74 20.25 -23.05
C ARG A 11 2.92 20.38 -22.07
N VAL A 12 3.77 19.36 -21.98
CA VAL A 12 4.91 19.28 -21.07
C VAL A 12 6.12 18.75 -21.85
N PRO A 13 7.30 19.39 -21.77
CA PRO A 13 8.51 18.91 -22.43
C PRO A 13 8.89 17.49 -21.98
N TYR A 14 9.41 16.68 -22.91
CA TYR A 14 9.78 15.28 -22.66
C TYR A 14 10.76 15.12 -21.48
N GLU A 15 11.74 16.01 -21.33
CA GLU A 15 12.68 15.97 -20.21
C GLU A 15 11.98 16.15 -18.85
N LYS A 16 10.93 16.98 -18.81
CA LYS A 16 10.14 17.18 -17.59
C LYS A 16 9.25 15.97 -17.32
N ILE A 17 8.70 15.34 -18.36
CA ILE A 17 7.98 14.06 -18.25
C ILE A 17 8.90 12.98 -17.66
N LYS A 18 10.11 12.84 -18.20
CA LYS A 18 11.10 11.86 -17.72
C LYS A 18 11.47 12.09 -16.26
N LYS A 19 11.70 13.36 -15.86
CA LYS A 19 11.95 13.72 -14.45
C LYS A 19 10.81 13.31 -13.51
N VAL A 20 9.55 13.47 -13.95
CA VAL A 20 8.38 13.01 -13.17
C VAL A 20 8.34 11.49 -13.09
N LEU A 21 8.53 10.78 -14.20
CA LEU A 21 8.48 9.31 -14.24
C LEU A 21 9.63 8.63 -13.48
N LEU A 22 10.73 9.33 -13.21
CA LEU A 22 11.82 8.85 -12.34
C LEU A 22 11.48 8.94 -10.84
N ARG A 23 10.46 9.72 -10.46
CA ARG A 23 10.14 10.08 -9.08
C ARG A 23 8.76 9.56 -8.67
N GLU A 24 8.72 8.41 -8.00
CA GLU A 24 7.45 7.79 -7.56
C GLU A 24 6.67 8.61 -6.52
N ASP A 25 7.37 9.52 -5.83
CA ASP A 25 6.86 10.48 -4.85
C ASP A 25 6.20 11.71 -5.49
N ASP A 26 6.45 11.98 -6.78
CA ASP A 26 5.85 13.13 -7.46
C ASP A 26 4.32 12.93 -7.59
N PRO A 27 3.49 13.90 -7.16
CA PRO A 27 2.04 13.78 -7.27
C PRO A 27 1.52 13.53 -8.69
N ARG A 28 2.27 13.97 -9.71
CA ARG A 28 1.93 13.80 -11.13
C ARG A 28 2.35 12.46 -11.70
N PHE A 29 3.13 11.67 -10.95
CA PHE A 29 3.64 10.39 -11.40
C PHE A 29 2.53 9.45 -11.90
N PRO A 30 1.43 9.21 -11.15
CA PRO A 30 0.39 8.29 -11.59
C PRO A 30 -0.26 8.71 -12.91
N ALA A 31 -0.58 10.00 -13.05
CA ALA A 31 -1.18 10.54 -14.28
C ALA A 31 -0.25 10.34 -15.48
N MET A 32 1.03 10.71 -15.35
CA MET A 32 2.00 10.62 -16.44
C MET A 32 2.31 9.16 -16.81
N ALA A 33 2.40 8.27 -15.81
CA ALA A 33 2.55 6.85 -16.02
C ALA A 33 1.29 6.23 -16.66
N GLY A 34 0.10 6.65 -16.25
CA GLY A 34 -1.17 6.25 -16.86
C GLY A 34 -1.22 6.57 -18.34
N VAL A 35 -0.84 7.80 -18.72
CA VAL A 35 -0.74 8.18 -20.15
C VAL A 35 0.27 7.31 -20.90
N LEU A 36 1.46 7.09 -20.33
CA LEU A 36 2.48 6.22 -20.95
C LEU A 36 1.94 4.80 -21.19
N LEU A 37 1.35 4.17 -20.17
CA LEU A 37 0.84 2.80 -20.23
C LEU A 37 -0.41 2.68 -21.11
N SER A 38 -1.23 3.72 -21.18
CA SER A 38 -2.38 3.77 -22.08
C SER A 38 -1.98 3.83 -23.56
N ARG A 39 -0.72 4.10 -23.89
CA ARG A 39 -0.26 4.31 -25.28
C ARG A 39 0.85 3.37 -25.72
N VAL A 40 1.64 2.88 -24.77
CA VAL A 40 2.74 1.96 -25.02
C VAL A 40 2.35 0.58 -24.50
N ARG A 41 2.50 -0.46 -25.33
CA ARG A 41 2.27 -1.87 -24.96
C ARG A 41 3.57 -2.66 -24.71
N ASP A 42 4.72 -2.10 -25.07
CA ASP A 42 6.01 -2.76 -24.86
C ASP A 42 6.53 -2.49 -23.44
N PRO A 43 6.62 -3.52 -22.57
CA PRO A 43 7.17 -3.38 -21.23
C PRO A 43 8.60 -2.85 -21.22
N LYS A 44 9.43 -3.21 -22.21
CA LYS A 44 10.83 -2.76 -22.27
C LYS A 44 10.91 -1.25 -22.45
N GLU A 45 10.05 -0.66 -23.29
CA GLU A 45 10.03 0.80 -23.48
C GLU A 45 9.49 1.54 -22.25
N VAL A 46 8.49 0.97 -21.56
CA VAL A 46 7.96 1.56 -20.32
C VAL A 46 9.00 1.52 -19.20
N PHE A 47 9.66 0.38 -19.00
CA PHE A 47 10.62 0.22 -17.90
C PHE A 47 11.98 0.88 -18.14
N LYS A 48 12.21 1.50 -19.31
CA LYS A 48 13.28 2.50 -19.50
C LYS A 48 12.99 3.83 -18.81
N LEU A 49 11.72 4.13 -18.54
CA LEU A 49 11.27 5.41 -18.00
C LEU A 49 10.80 5.31 -16.54
N ILE A 50 10.26 4.16 -16.14
CA ILE A 50 9.74 3.90 -14.80
C ILE A 50 10.43 2.66 -14.23
N SER A 51 10.85 2.69 -12.96
CA SER A 51 11.40 1.49 -12.34
C SER A 51 10.31 0.44 -12.06
N PRO A 52 10.60 -0.88 -12.16
CA PRO A 52 9.61 -1.92 -11.84
C PRO A 52 9.01 -1.79 -10.43
N ASN A 53 9.82 -1.35 -9.46
CA ASN A 53 9.36 -1.09 -8.09
C ASN A 53 8.38 0.08 -8.01
N ALA A 54 8.67 1.20 -8.68
CA ALA A 54 7.78 2.35 -8.73
C ALA A 54 6.46 2.04 -9.40
N PHE A 55 6.52 1.30 -10.51
CA PHE A 55 5.33 0.79 -11.19
C PHE A 55 4.47 -0.05 -10.24
N CYS A 56 5.04 -1.05 -9.57
CA CYS A 56 4.29 -1.93 -8.68
C CYS A 56 3.73 -1.20 -7.44
N ARG A 57 4.49 -0.29 -6.83
CA ARG A 57 4.07 0.50 -5.66
C ARG A 57 2.90 1.43 -5.96
N ARG A 58 2.91 2.05 -7.14
CA ARG A 58 1.90 3.04 -7.55
C ARG A 58 0.85 2.47 -8.51
N TYR A 59 0.88 1.15 -8.78
CA TYR A 59 0.05 0.51 -9.79
C TYR A 59 -1.43 0.83 -9.64
N ARG A 60 -1.99 0.83 -8.42
CA ARG A 60 -3.41 1.16 -8.21
C ARG A 60 -3.79 2.58 -8.63
N ALA A 61 -2.91 3.54 -8.37
CA ALA A 61 -3.12 4.90 -8.81
C ALA A 61 -3.00 5.00 -10.34
N ILE A 62 -2.00 4.34 -10.93
CA ILE A 62 -1.82 4.29 -12.39
C ILE A 62 -3.01 3.61 -13.08
N GLU A 63 -3.48 2.48 -12.55
CA GLU A 63 -4.61 1.69 -13.07
C GLU A 63 -5.88 2.54 -13.10
N LYS A 64 -6.11 3.39 -12.09
CA LYS A 64 -7.22 4.35 -12.07
C LYS A 64 -7.12 5.36 -13.23
N GLU A 65 -5.92 5.88 -13.52
CA GLU A 65 -5.67 6.80 -14.63
C GLU A 65 -5.79 6.12 -16.01
N ILE A 66 -5.49 4.82 -16.10
CA ILE A 66 -5.73 4.08 -17.34
C ILE A 66 -7.23 3.90 -17.52
N LEU A 67 -7.95 3.44 -16.49
CA LEU A 67 -9.38 3.13 -16.53
C LEU A 67 -10.30 4.34 -16.66
N SER A 68 -9.79 5.57 -16.52
CA SER A 68 -10.60 6.78 -16.73
C SER A 68 -11.04 6.96 -18.19
N ASP A 69 -10.43 6.24 -19.13
CA ASP A 69 -10.80 6.21 -20.54
C ASP A 69 -11.38 4.83 -20.89
N GLU A 70 -12.56 4.80 -21.52
CA GLU A 70 -13.22 3.56 -21.91
C GLU A 70 -12.46 2.78 -22.99
N TRP A 71 -11.69 3.48 -23.83
CA TRP A 71 -10.93 2.91 -24.95
C TRP A 71 -9.60 2.24 -24.54
N THR A 72 -9.26 2.26 -23.25
CA THR A 72 -8.00 1.73 -22.71
C THR A 72 -8.20 0.46 -21.87
N LYS A 73 -9.44 -0.04 -21.74
CA LYS A 73 -9.78 -1.25 -20.93
C LYS A 73 -8.89 -2.45 -21.25
N ASP A 74 -8.68 -2.77 -22.52
CA ASP A 74 -7.79 -3.86 -22.95
C ASP A 74 -6.33 -3.67 -22.50
N LYS A 75 -5.86 -2.42 -22.50
CA LYS A 75 -4.50 -2.07 -22.07
C LYS A 75 -4.38 -2.17 -20.54
N SER A 76 -5.44 -1.81 -19.81
CA SER A 76 -5.48 -2.02 -18.36
C SER A 76 -5.35 -3.50 -18.02
N LEU A 77 -6.03 -4.39 -18.75
CA LEU A 77 -5.92 -5.84 -18.54
C LEU A 77 -4.50 -6.35 -18.83
N PHE A 78 -3.89 -5.92 -19.93
CA PHE A 78 -2.50 -6.24 -20.25
C PHE A 78 -1.54 -5.81 -19.13
N TRP A 79 -1.61 -4.55 -18.70
CA TRP A 79 -0.73 -4.03 -17.66
C TRP A 79 -0.99 -4.64 -16.29
N ARG A 80 -2.22 -5.08 -16.02
CA ARG A 80 -2.57 -5.87 -14.83
C ARG A 80 -1.86 -7.22 -14.82
N ALA A 81 -1.79 -7.91 -15.95
CA ALA A 81 -1.05 -9.16 -16.07
C ALA A 81 0.46 -8.94 -15.81
N ILE A 82 1.04 -7.89 -16.38
CA ILE A 82 2.45 -7.51 -16.14
C ILE A 82 2.69 -7.18 -14.66
N PHE A 83 1.79 -6.42 -14.04
CA PHE A 83 1.84 -6.10 -12.61
C PHE A 83 1.84 -7.36 -11.75
N LEU A 84 0.91 -8.29 -11.98
CA LEU A 84 0.83 -9.54 -11.21
C LEU A 84 2.13 -10.36 -11.33
N ARG A 85 2.69 -10.43 -12.54
CA ARG A 85 3.97 -11.11 -12.79
C ARG A 85 5.12 -10.44 -12.02
N LEU A 86 5.27 -9.13 -12.14
CA LEU A 86 6.35 -8.39 -11.47
C LEU A 86 6.25 -8.45 -9.95
N VAL A 87 5.04 -8.38 -9.39
CA VAL A 87 4.84 -8.53 -7.95
C VAL A 87 5.32 -9.90 -7.46
N LYS A 88 5.09 -10.96 -8.24
CA LYS A 88 5.59 -12.30 -7.93
C LYS A 88 7.12 -12.35 -7.97
N GLU A 89 7.73 -11.87 -9.06
CA GLU A 89 9.19 -11.84 -9.23
C GLU A 89 9.88 -11.01 -8.15
N LEU A 90 9.33 -9.86 -7.77
CA LEU A 90 9.87 -9.01 -6.70
C LEU A 90 9.76 -9.69 -5.33
N LYS A 91 8.66 -10.38 -5.04
CA LYS A 91 8.51 -11.16 -3.80
C LYS A 91 9.53 -12.30 -3.72
N GLU A 92 9.75 -13.02 -4.82
CA GLU A 92 10.75 -14.10 -4.89
C GLU A 92 12.18 -13.58 -4.66
N LYS A 93 12.48 -12.35 -5.09
CA LYS A 93 13.74 -11.65 -4.81
C LYS A 93 13.83 -11.05 -3.40
N GLY A 94 12.79 -11.20 -2.57
CA GLY A 94 12.73 -10.61 -1.23
C GLY A 94 12.42 -9.11 -1.20
N GLU A 95 12.08 -8.50 -2.35
CA GLU A 95 11.75 -7.08 -2.45
C GLU A 95 10.30 -6.81 -2.02
N LYS A 96 10.13 -5.88 -1.07
CA LYS A 96 8.81 -5.48 -0.58
C LYS A 96 8.17 -4.47 -1.54
N VAL A 97 7.15 -4.93 -2.27
CA VAL A 97 6.33 -4.08 -3.16
C VAL A 97 5.46 -3.09 -2.38
N ARG A 98 4.90 -3.49 -1.24
CA ARG A 98 4.13 -2.59 -0.37
C ARG A 98 5.09 -1.92 0.61
N GLN A 99 5.21 -0.60 0.55
CA GLN A 99 5.77 0.14 1.68
C GLN A 99 4.76 0.04 2.83
N PRO A 100 5.14 -0.45 4.02
CA PRO A 100 4.28 -0.32 5.19
C PRO A 100 4.03 1.19 5.40
N ALA A 101 2.78 1.57 5.66
CA ALA A 101 2.48 2.96 6.02
C ALA A 101 3.33 3.30 7.26
N ILE A 102 4.08 4.40 7.21
CA ILE A 102 4.80 4.90 8.39
C ILE A 102 3.72 5.38 9.37
N ILE A 103 3.37 4.56 10.34
CA ILE A 103 2.47 4.97 11.42
C ILE A 103 3.27 5.87 12.33
N LYS A 104 2.93 7.15 12.37
CA LYS A 104 3.37 8.04 13.44
C LYS A 104 2.67 7.59 14.73
N LEU A 105 3.42 6.96 15.61
CA LEU A 105 2.98 6.57 16.95
C LEU A 105 3.29 7.71 17.91
N ASP A 106 2.24 8.27 18.51
CA ASP A 106 2.39 9.17 19.66
C ASP A 106 2.53 8.37 20.97
N GLU A 107 2.63 9.07 22.10
CA GLU A 107 2.73 8.45 23.42
C GLU A 107 1.47 7.67 23.79
N PHE A 108 0.30 8.20 23.41
CA PHE A 108 -1.00 7.58 23.65
C PHE A 108 -1.12 6.23 22.91
N ASP A 109 -0.69 6.16 21.65
CA ASP A 109 -0.67 4.91 20.88
C ASP A 109 0.19 3.85 21.55
N ARG A 110 1.38 4.24 22.07
CA ARG A 110 2.28 3.30 22.76
C ARG A 110 1.65 2.76 24.03
N HIS A 111 0.99 3.62 24.80
CA HIS A 111 0.27 3.21 26.00
C HIS A 111 -0.86 2.22 25.65
N LEU A 112 -1.61 2.49 24.58
CA LEU A 112 -2.70 1.63 24.14
C LEU A 112 -2.18 0.26 23.65
N ILE A 113 -1.08 0.24 22.91
CA ILE A 113 -0.41 -0.99 22.47
C ILE A 113 0.02 -1.85 23.67
N GLU A 114 0.57 -1.23 24.72
CA GLU A 114 0.99 -1.96 25.91
C GLU A 114 -0.22 -2.53 26.67
N LYS A 115 -1.32 -1.78 26.77
CA LYS A 115 -2.58 -2.31 27.32
C LYS A 115 -3.09 -3.52 26.55
N VAL A 116 -3.09 -3.48 25.23
CA VAL A 116 -3.48 -4.63 24.40
C VAL A 116 -2.60 -5.86 24.71
N ARG A 117 -1.28 -5.68 24.82
CA ARG A 117 -0.36 -6.77 25.17
C ARG A 117 -0.62 -7.32 26.57
N GLN A 118 -0.90 -6.45 27.54
CA GLN A 118 -1.18 -6.84 28.92
C GLN A 118 -2.47 -7.66 29.01
N HIS A 119 -3.59 -7.17 28.47
CA HIS A 119 -4.85 -7.91 28.46
C HIS A 119 -4.71 -9.28 27.79
N ARG A 120 -3.98 -9.37 26.67
CA ARG A 120 -3.72 -10.67 26.02
C ARG A 120 -2.94 -11.61 26.92
N LYS A 121 -1.88 -11.12 27.57
CA LYS A 121 -1.02 -11.93 28.46
C LYS A 121 -1.75 -12.35 29.74
N ASN A 122 -2.55 -11.47 30.33
CA ASN A 122 -3.36 -11.75 31.52
C ASN A 122 -4.40 -12.84 31.22
N ALA A 123 -5.00 -12.80 30.03
CA ALA A 123 -5.89 -13.85 29.54
C ALA A 123 -5.14 -15.13 29.06
N LEU A 124 -3.81 -15.21 29.24
CA LEU A 124 -2.95 -16.32 28.85
C LEU A 124 -3.03 -16.71 27.36
N MET A 125 -3.33 -15.74 26.48
CA MET A 125 -3.51 -15.99 25.06
C MET A 125 -2.21 -15.75 24.27
N THR A 126 -1.94 -16.61 23.30
CA THR A 126 -0.98 -16.33 22.22
C THR A 126 -1.54 -15.28 21.25
N GLN A 127 -0.67 -14.67 20.43
CA GLN A 127 -1.12 -13.76 19.37
C GLN A 127 -2.07 -14.46 18.36
N LYS A 128 -1.87 -15.76 18.13
CA LYS A 128 -2.68 -16.56 17.22
C LYS A 128 -4.07 -16.82 17.81
N GLU A 129 -4.14 -17.16 19.10
CA GLU A 129 -5.43 -17.37 19.78
C GLU A 129 -6.24 -16.09 19.85
N LEU A 130 -5.61 -14.96 20.24
CA LEU A 130 -6.29 -13.67 20.20
C LEU A 130 -6.81 -13.37 18.79
N ALA A 131 -6.00 -13.60 17.75
CA ALA A 131 -6.43 -13.37 16.37
C ALA A 131 -7.67 -14.20 16.00
N ASN A 132 -7.71 -15.47 16.41
CA ASN A 132 -8.86 -16.34 16.18
C ASN A 132 -10.12 -15.82 16.88
N PHE A 133 -10.04 -15.44 18.16
CA PHE A 133 -11.17 -14.86 18.90
C PHE A 133 -11.65 -13.54 18.30
N MET A 134 -10.72 -12.74 17.78
CA MET A 134 -11.00 -11.43 17.18
C MET A 134 -11.50 -11.52 15.72
N GLY A 135 -11.46 -12.71 15.12
CA GLY A 135 -11.82 -12.92 13.71
C GLY A 135 -10.84 -12.24 12.74
N CYS A 136 -9.55 -12.15 13.09
CA CYS A 136 -8.52 -11.50 12.28
C CYS A 136 -7.29 -12.40 12.09
N THR A 137 -6.26 -11.90 11.40
CA THR A 137 -5.01 -12.64 11.19
C THR A 137 -4.03 -12.44 12.34
N GLN A 138 -3.16 -13.44 12.60
CA GLN A 138 -2.08 -13.31 13.57
C GLN A 138 -1.14 -12.13 13.22
N GLN A 139 -0.92 -11.89 11.93
CA GLN A 139 -0.08 -10.79 11.45
C GLN A 139 -0.67 -9.43 11.82
N TYR A 140 -2.00 -9.30 11.85
CA TYR A 140 -2.67 -8.07 12.28
C TYR A 140 -2.44 -7.81 13.79
N ILE A 141 -2.60 -8.82 14.64
CA ILE A 141 -2.27 -8.72 16.08
C ILE A 141 -0.79 -8.38 16.29
N SER A 142 0.12 -9.06 15.59
CA SER A 142 1.56 -8.75 15.62
C SER A 142 1.87 -7.35 15.07
N GLY A 143 1.05 -6.85 14.15
CA GLY A 143 1.10 -5.50 13.61
C GLY A 143 0.77 -4.48 14.69
N ILE A 144 -0.37 -4.64 15.36
CA ILE A 144 -0.81 -3.82 16.49
C ILE A 144 0.27 -3.82 17.59
N GLU A 145 0.68 -5.00 18.05
CA GLU A 145 1.62 -5.09 19.17
C GLU A 145 2.99 -4.51 18.82
N LYS A 146 3.37 -4.40 17.55
CA LYS A 146 4.63 -3.75 17.12
C LYS A 146 4.45 -2.29 16.73
N GLY A 147 3.26 -1.72 16.89
CA GLY A 147 2.92 -0.36 16.47
C GLY A 147 2.93 -0.15 14.95
N ARG A 148 2.79 -1.23 14.18
CA ARG A 148 2.67 -1.20 12.71
C ARG A 148 1.23 -1.16 12.22
N GLU A 149 0.27 -1.23 13.14
CA GLU A 149 -1.16 -1.04 12.88
C GLU A 149 -1.76 -0.14 13.98
N LYS A 150 -2.67 0.76 13.60
CA LYS A 150 -3.43 1.57 14.57
C LYS A 150 -4.52 0.71 15.21
N ILE A 151 -4.79 0.95 16.48
CA ILE A 151 -5.83 0.24 17.23
C ILE A 151 -7.15 0.98 17.06
N SER A 152 -8.19 0.29 16.60
CA SER A 152 -9.53 0.86 16.51
C SER A 152 -10.30 0.68 17.83
N ILE A 153 -11.29 1.54 18.07
CA ILE A 153 -12.20 1.40 19.22
C ILE A 153 -12.93 0.05 19.16
N GLU A 154 -13.33 -0.38 17.97
CA GLU A 154 -13.98 -1.68 17.76
C GLU A 154 -13.09 -2.85 18.19
N PHE A 155 -11.78 -2.75 17.93
CA PHE A 155 -10.82 -3.74 18.41
C PHE A 155 -10.78 -3.77 19.94
N LEU A 156 -10.74 -2.61 20.60
CA LEU A 156 -10.70 -2.54 22.06
C LEU A 156 -11.98 -3.10 22.70
N LYS A 157 -13.15 -2.80 22.14
CA LYS A 157 -14.43 -3.36 22.60
C LYS A 157 -14.42 -4.89 22.58
N LYS A 158 -13.99 -5.48 21.45
CA LYS A 158 -13.89 -6.93 21.32
C LYS A 158 -12.82 -7.52 22.24
N LEU A 159 -11.69 -6.85 22.41
CA LEU A 159 -10.64 -7.29 23.33
C LEU A 159 -11.17 -7.37 24.77
N ALA A 160 -11.94 -6.38 25.23
CA ALA A 160 -12.55 -6.39 26.56
C ALA A 160 -13.49 -7.60 26.74
N GLN A 161 -14.31 -7.89 25.72
CA GLN A 161 -15.21 -9.04 25.73
C GLN A 161 -14.47 -10.38 25.77
N VAL A 162 -13.40 -10.51 24.98
CA VAL A 162 -12.61 -11.75 24.87
C VAL A 162 -11.75 -12.00 26.12
N SER A 163 -11.13 -10.95 26.66
CA SER A 163 -10.34 -11.04 27.88
C SER A 163 -11.19 -11.12 29.15
N ARG A 164 -12.47 -10.75 29.08
CA ARG A 164 -13.38 -10.60 30.24
C ARG A 164 -12.83 -9.60 31.27
N GLU A 165 -12.05 -8.64 30.81
CA GLU A 165 -11.44 -7.59 31.63
C GLU A 165 -11.91 -6.22 31.13
N GLU A 166 -12.06 -5.27 32.06
CA GLU A 166 -12.33 -3.88 31.71
C GLU A 166 -11.08 -3.20 31.14
N ILE A 167 -11.23 -2.49 30.02
CA ILE A 167 -10.16 -1.69 29.43
C ILE A 167 -10.39 -0.23 29.79
N ASN A 168 -9.72 0.22 30.85
CA ASN A 168 -9.74 1.63 31.24
C ASN A 168 -8.75 2.43 30.40
N ILE A 169 -9.19 3.48 29.70
CA ILE A 169 -8.34 4.34 28.88
C ILE A 169 -8.42 5.76 29.42
N VAL A 170 -7.28 6.31 29.82
CA VAL A 170 -7.17 7.69 30.29
C VAL A 170 -6.60 8.52 29.16
N PHE A 171 -7.34 9.55 28.74
CA PHE A 171 -6.85 10.55 27.80
C PHE A 171 -6.20 11.66 28.62
N GLY A 172 -4.88 11.62 28.75
CA GLY A 172 -4.09 12.64 29.45
C GLY A 172 -3.48 13.64 28.46
N GLY A 173 -3.86 14.90 28.59
CA GLY A 173 -3.19 16.02 27.94
C GLY A 173 -2.01 16.49 28.77
N ASN A 174 -0.87 16.70 28.11
CA ASN A 174 0.10 17.73 28.49
C ASN A 174 -0.03 18.88 27.50
#